data_AF-A0A8T3B516-F1
#
_entry.id   AF-A0A8T3B516-F1
#
_cell.length_a   1.000
_cell.length_b   1.000
_cell.length_c   1.000
_cell.angle_alpha   90.00
_cell.angle_beta   90.00
_cell.angle_gamma   90.00
#
_symmetry.space_group_name_H-M   'P 1'
#
loop_
_entity.id
_entity.type
_entity.pdbx_description
1 polymer ?
#
loop_
_entity_poly.entity_id
_entity_poly.type
_entity_poly.pdbx_seq_one_letter_code
_entity_poly.pdbx_strand_id
1 'polypeptide(L)'
;MAMLRHASFFYFLALFMAVWGLFAGGSMAQMNHMLSGDVLKTGQNISNLLYTLLMQTDCNLVLYRNPSVAVWSTNTNGKGRECELRLKTDGNLVIYGKDEKLIWQTGTNGTVGHYVLLLQRDLNLVVYSVPAWDSGTGTVVSAATK
;
A
#
# COMPACT_ATOMS: atom_id res chain seq x y z
N MET A 1 12.73 -20.25 -61.98
CA MET A 1 13.68 -19.21 -61.53
C MET A 1 13.16 -18.66 -60.21
N ALA A 2 14.06 -18.34 -59.28
CA ALA A 2 13.93 -18.46 -57.82
C ALA A 2 12.94 -17.54 -57.06
N MET A 3 12.65 -17.98 -55.82
CA MET A 3 12.04 -17.27 -54.68
C MET A 3 12.95 -16.14 -54.09
N LEU A 4 12.41 -15.45 -53.05
CA LEU A 4 13.05 -14.65 -51.96
C LEU A 4 13.33 -13.17 -52.28
N ARG A 5 13.31 -12.17 -51.37
CA ARG A 5 12.73 -11.86 -50.03
C ARG A 5 13.16 -10.40 -49.74
N HIS A 6 12.34 -9.66 -48.99
CA HIS A 6 12.68 -8.54 -48.06
C HIS A 6 13.63 -7.39 -48.48
N ALA A 7 13.09 -6.17 -48.47
CA ALA A 7 13.72 -4.94 -47.93
C ALA A 7 12.69 -3.80 -48.01
N SER A 8 12.44 -2.92 -47.04
CA SER A 8 12.94 -2.78 -45.68
C SER A 8 11.96 -1.86 -44.93
N PHE A 9 11.67 -2.27 -43.70
CA PHE A 9 10.83 -1.65 -42.68
C PHE A 9 11.43 -0.29 -42.25
N PHE A 10 11.11 0.82 -42.93
CA PHE A 10 11.66 2.15 -42.58
C PHE A 10 10.59 3.26 -42.45
N TYR A 11 9.47 2.95 -41.80
CA TYR A 11 8.51 3.96 -41.31
C TYR A 11 7.96 3.61 -39.92
N PHE A 12 8.85 3.24 -39.00
CA PHE A 12 8.46 2.97 -37.61
C PHE A 12 9.44 3.60 -36.63
N LEU A 13 9.72 4.91 -36.75
CA LEU A 13 10.51 5.59 -35.72
C LEU A 13 10.34 7.13 -35.70
N ALA A 14 9.10 7.64 -35.64
CA ALA A 14 8.90 9.08 -35.38
C ALA A 14 7.53 9.48 -34.78
N LEU A 15 6.71 8.55 -34.28
CA LEU A 15 5.40 8.87 -33.69
C LEU A 15 5.08 8.08 -32.42
N PHE A 16 6.10 7.59 -31.68
CA PHE A 16 5.90 6.92 -30.39
C PHE A 16 6.68 7.56 -29.23
N MET A 17 7.13 8.81 -29.39
CA MET A 17 7.80 9.60 -28.34
C MET A 17 7.04 10.89 -28.00
N ALA A 18 5.71 10.90 -28.17
CA ALA A 18 4.86 12.05 -27.81
C ALA A 18 3.61 11.67 -26.99
N VAL A 19 3.57 10.46 -26.41
CA VAL A 19 2.51 10.03 -25.45
C VAL A 19 3.08 9.57 -24.10
N TRP A 20 4.41 9.51 -23.93
CA TRP A 20 5.05 9.14 -22.65
C TRP A 20 5.74 10.33 -21.96
N GLY A 21 5.32 11.55 -22.26
CA GLY A 21 5.77 12.78 -21.61
C GLY A 21 4.88 13.26 -20.47
N LEU A 22 3.95 12.43 -19.99
CA LEU A 22 3.00 12.73 -18.92
C LEU A 22 3.09 11.71 -17.77
N PHE A 23 4.29 11.20 -17.48
CA PHE A 23 4.63 10.92 -16.09
C PHE A 23 5.33 12.17 -15.55
N ALA A 24 4.58 13.27 -15.52
CA ALA A 24 4.69 14.12 -14.35
C ALA A 24 4.37 13.16 -13.20
N GLY A 25 5.41 12.62 -12.57
CA GLY A 25 5.32 12.05 -11.24
C GLY A 25 4.84 13.18 -10.35
N GLY A 26 3.53 13.45 -10.42
CA GLY A 26 2.85 14.21 -9.40
C GLY A 26 3.23 13.49 -8.14
N SER A 27 3.91 14.20 -7.24
CA SER A 27 4.07 13.71 -5.89
C SER A 27 2.65 13.56 -5.36
N MET A 28 2.05 12.39 -5.53
CA MET A 28 0.98 11.96 -4.67
C MET A 28 1.60 12.09 -3.29
N ALA A 29 1.09 13.04 -2.50
CA ALA A 29 1.59 13.24 -1.15
C ALA A 29 1.73 11.85 -0.52
N GLN A 30 2.96 11.51 -0.10
CA GLN A 30 3.20 10.20 0.50
C GLN A 30 2.25 10.07 1.69
N MET A 31 1.25 9.20 1.54
CA MET A 31 0.32 8.92 2.61
C MET A 31 1.12 8.17 3.67
N ASN A 32 1.18 8.71 4.87
CA ASN A 32 1.87 8.09 6.01
C ASN A 32 0.92 7.27 6.89
N HIS A 33 -0.31 7.02 6.42
CA HIS A 33 -1.34 6.33 7.17
C HIS A 33 -2.26 5.52 6.26
N MET A 34 -2.96 4.58 6.87
CA MET A 34 -4.11 3.86 6.30
C MET A 34 -5.30 4.02 7.24
N LEU A 35 -6.48 4.26 6.68
CA LEU A 35 -7.74 4.23 7.40
C LEU A 35 -8.34 2.82 7.40
N SER A 36 -9.25 2.56 8.32
CA SER A 36 -10.05 1.33 8.30
C SER A 36 -10.78 1.19 6.98
N GLY A 37 -10.62 0.05 6.30
CA GLY A 37 -11.12 -0.21 4.95
C GLY A 37 -10.06 -0.06 3.85
N ASP A 38 -8.97 0.65 4.12
CA ASP A 38 -7.88 0.80 3.16
C ASP A 38 -7.11 -0.51 2.98
N VAL A 39 -6.60 -0.67 1.77
CA VAL A 39 -5.82 -1.83 1.34
C VAL A 39 -4.49 -1.35 0.77
N LEU A 40 -3.40 -1.90 1.31
CA LEU A 40 -2.06 -1.70 0.79
C LEU A 40 -1.62 -2.98 0.06
N LYS A 41 -1.65 -2.94 -1.26
CA LYS A 41 -1.36 -4.09 -2.12
C LYS A 41 0.13 -4.36 -2.21
N THR A 42 0.48 -5.55 -2.70
CA THR A 42 1.84 -5.93 -3.06
C THR A 42 2.56 -4.81 -3.84
N GLY A 43 3.76 -4.44 -3.39
CA GLY A 43 4.61 -3.40 -3.96
C GLY A 43 4.24 -1.98 -3.54
N GLN A 44 3.09 -1.77 -2.90
CA GLN A 44 2.66 -0.46 -2.41
C GLN A 44 3.22 -0.18 -1.02
N ASN A 45 3.37 1.11 -0.71
CA ASN A 45 3.82 1.57 0.59
C ASN A 45 3.00 2.76 1.10
N ILE A 46 2.98 2.90 2.42
CA ILE A 46 2.78 4.19 3.08
C ILE A 46 4.14 4.69 3.55
N SER A 47 4.37 5.99 3.50
CA SER A 47 5.67 6.56 3.82
C SER A 47 5.59 7.99 4.31
N ASN A 48 6.65 8.44 4.94
CA ASN A 48 6.95 9.84 5.19
C ASN A 48 8.40 10.11 4.74
N LEU A 49 8.93 11.31 5.01
CA LEU A 49 10.29 11.67 4.62
C LEU A 49 11.37 10.69 5.15
N LEU A 50 11.16 10.13 6.33
CA LEU A 50 12.16 9.34 7.04
C LEU A 50 11.94 7.83 6.92
N TYR A 51 10.69 7.38 6.77
CA TYR A 51 10.32 5.98 6.93
C TYR A 51 9.36 5.50 5.85
N THR A 52 9.41 4.20 5.56
CA THR A 52 8.54 3.54 4.58
C THR A 52 8.05 2.21 5.14
N LEU A 53 6.74 1.99 5.15
CA LEU A 53 6.13 0.70 5.39
C LEU A 53 5.71 0.10 4.05
N LEU A 54 6.36 -1.00 3.65
CA LEU A 54 6.21 -1.62 2.33
C LEU A 54 5.62 -3.03 2.46
N MET A 55 4.52 -3.29 1.74
CA MET A 55 4.03 -4.65 1.51
C MET A 55 4.81 -5.27 0.36
N GLN A 56 5.85 -6.05 0.65
CA GLN A 56 6.76 -6.58 -0.37
C GLN A 56 6.11 -7.67 -1.24
N THR A 57 6.72 -7.93 -2.40
CA THR A 57 6.27 -8.95 -3.37
C THR A 57 6.41 -10.39 -2.89
N ASP A 58 7.24 -10.62 -1.89
CA ASP A 58 7.42 -11.92 -1.23
C ASP A 58 6.45 -12.14 -0.06
N CYS A 59 5.45 -11.27 0.11
CA CYS A 59 4.49 -11.30 1.22
C CYS A 59 5.05 -10.96 2.60
N ASN A 60 6.21 -10.29 2.68
CA ASN A 60 6.69 -9.70 3.91
C ASN A 60 6.27 -8.23 4.02
N LEU A 61 5.66 -7.83 5.15
CA LEU A 61 5.43 -6.42 5.45
C LEU A 61 6.65 -5.91 6.23
N VAL A 62 7.31 -4.87 5.70
CA VAL A 62 8.58 -4.39 6.26
C VAL A 62 8.53 -2.89 6.49
N LEU A 63 8.95 -2.48 7.68
CA LEU A 63 9.20 -1.09 8.02
C LEU A 63 10.68 -0.78 7.79
N TYR A 64 10.93 0.24 6.99
CA TYR A 64 12.25 0.75 6.64
C TYR A 64 12.46 2.14 7.23
N ARG A 65 13.69 2.37 7.71
CA ARG A 65 14.29 3.70 7.74
C ARG A 65 14.88 3.99 6.36
N ASN A 66 14.43 5.08 5.76
CA ASN A 66 14.82 5.46 4.40
C ASN A 66 16.34 5.68 4.30
N PRO A 67 16.95 5.33 3.15
CA PRO A 67 16.27 4.75 1.98
C PRO A 67 16.05 3.23 2.06
N SER A 68 16.79 2.47 2.88
CA SER A 68 16.79 0.99 2.73
C SER A 68 17.16 0.19 4.00
N VAL A 69 17.13 0.79 5.18
CA VAL A 69 17.47 0.06 6.43
C VAL A 69 16.20 -0.56 7.01
N ALA A 70 16.05 -1.89 6.89
CA ALA A 70 14.94 -2.60 7.52
C ALA A 70 15.08 -2.55 9.05
N VAL A 71 14.02 -2.15 9.75
CA VAL A 71 14.02 -2.04 11.22
C VAL A 71 13.02 -2.98 11.90
N TRP A 72 11.96 -3.39 11.18
CA TRP A 72 10.96 -4.33 11.66
C TRP A 72 10.29 -5.04 10.49
N SER A 73 9.83 -6.28 10.68
CA SER A 73 9.00 -6.98 9.71
C SER A 73 8.07 -8.00 10.35
N THR A 74 7.05 -8.43 9.59
CA THR A 74 6.16 -9.53 9.98
C THR A 74 6.81 -10.92 9.88
N ASN A 75 8.00 -11.04 9.28
CA ASN A 75 8.70 -12.30 9.01
C ASN A 75 7.79 -13.31 8.26
N THR A 76 7.15 -12.83 7.20
CA THR A 76 6.21 -13.62 6.38
C THR A 76 6.64 -13.80 4.93
N ASN A 77 7.90 -13.52 4.62
CA ASN A 77 8.51 -13.78 3.33
C ASN A 77 8.27 -15.24 2.88
N GLY A 78 7.78 -15.42 1.66
CA GLY A 78 7.51 -16.72 1.05
C GLY A 78 6.27 -17.45 1.56
N LYS A 79 5.49 -16.88 2.50
CA LYS A 79 4.29 -17.55 3.05
C LYS A 79 3.06 -17.49 2.14
N GLY A 80 3.10 -16.68 1.08
CA GLY A 80 2.00 -16.48 0.14
C GLY A 80 2.45 -15.83 -1.17
N ARG A 81 1.47 -15.36 -1.94
CA ARG A 81 1.63 -14.55 -3.16
C ARG A 81 0.49 -13.56 -3.27
N GLU A 82 0.68 -12.50 -4.07
CA GLU A 82 -0.34 -11.47 -4.30
C GLU A 82 -0.89 -10.92 -2.97
N CYS A 83 0.00 -10.68 -1.99
CA CYS A 83 -0.42 -10.29 -0.65
C CYS A 83 -0.81 -8.82 -0.54
N GLU A 84 -1.70 -8.56 0.39
CA GLU A 84 -2.14 -7.23 0.73
C GLU A 84 -2.36 -7.09 2.23
N LEU A 85 -1.99 -5.92 2.74
CA LEU A 85 -2.26 -5.49 4.10
C LEU A 85 -3.62 -4.77 4.11
N ARG A 86 -4.50 -5.15 5.02
CA ARG A 86 -5.80 -4.51 5.24
C ARG A 86 -5.91 -4.06 6.68
N LEU A 87 -6.26 -2.80 6.91
CA LEU A 87 -6.74 -2.37 8.23
C LEU A 87 -8.25 -2.55 8.25
N LYS A 88 -8.74 -3.52 9.02
CA LYS A 88 -10.17 -3.80 9.08
C LYS A 88 -10.93 -2.77 9.93
N THR A 89 -12.24 -2.71 9.75
CA THR A 89 -13.15 -1.84 10.54
C THR A 89 -13.31 -2.27 11.99
N ASP A 90 -12.83 -3.46 12.37
CA ASP A 90 -12.73 -3.92 13.75
C ASP A 90 -11.36 -3.60 14.37
N GLY A 91 -10.48 -2.87 13.67
CA GLY A 91 -9.15 -2.51 14.17
C GLY A 91 -8.09 -3.60 14.04
N ASN A 92 -8.44 -4.76 13.45
CA ASN A 92 -7.45 -5.79 13.18
C ASN A 92 -6.68 -5.46 11.90
N LEU A 93 -5.37 -5.34 12.02
CA LEU A 93 -4.47 -5.23 10.88
C LEU A 93 -4.07 -6.63 10.41
N VAL A 94 -4.35 -6.94 9.14
CA VAL A 94 -4.27 -8.31 8.59
C VAL A 94 -3.52 -8.31 7.26
N ILE A 95 -2.67 -9.31 7.06
CA ILE A 95 -2.12 -9.65 5.75
C ILE A 95 -2.87 -10.85 5.19
N TYR A 96 -3.51 -10.65 4.05
CA TYR A 96 -4.05 -11.73 3.23
C TYR A 96 -3.14 -11.98 2.04
N GLY A 97 -3.01 -13.24 1.65
CA GLY A 97 -2.51 -13.63 0.33
C GLY A 97 -3.66 -13.86 -0.64
N LYS A 98 -3.32 -14.35 -1.82
CA LYS A 98 -4.30 -14.81 -2.82
C LYS A 98 -5.37 -15.72 -2.21
N ASP A 99 -6.59 -15.60 -2.73
CA ASP A 99 -7.76 -16.41 -2.34
C ASP A 99 -8.12 -16.27 -0.85
N GLU A 100 -7.94 -15.07 -0.28
CA GLU A 100 -8.21 -14.75 1.13
C GLU A 100 -7.42 -15.59 2.14
N LYS A 101 -6.28 -16.15 1.75
CA LYS A 101 -5.42 -16.90 2.66
C LYS A 101 -4.87 -15.98 3.75
N LEU A 102 -5.23 -16.21 5.01
CA LEU A 102 -4.64 -15.49 6.14
C LEU A 102 -3.13 -15.80 6.25
N ILE A 103 -2.30 -14.76 6.21
CA ILE A 103 -0.84 -14.87 6.33
C ILE A 103 -0.35 -14.40 7.70
N TRP A 104 -0.90 -13.28 8.18
CA TRP A 104 -0.53 -12.67 9.46
C TRP A 104 -1.65 -11.75 9.95
N GLN A 105 -1.74 -11.55 11.25
CA GLN A 105 -2.62 -10.54 11.85
C GLN A 105 -2.09 -10.07 13.20
N THR A 106 -2.51 -8.87 13.61
CA THR A 106 -2.23 -8.28 14.92
C THR A 106 -3.06 -8.90 16.04
N GLY A 107 -4.26 -9.39 15.74
CA GLY A 107 -5.18 -9.94 16.75
C GLY A 107 -5.83 -8.87 17.63
N THR A 108 -5.86 -7.62 17.16
CA THR A 108 -6.38 -6.45 17.89
C THR A 108 -7.85 -6.17 17.59
N ASN A 109 -8.62 -7.19 17.19
CA ASN A 109 -10.05 -7.04 16.89
C ASN A 109 -10.78 -6.45 18.11
N GLY A 110 -11.38 -5.28 17.93
CA GLY A 110 -12.24 -4.60 18.87
C GLY A 110 -13.65 -4.42 18.31
N THR A 111 -14.30 -3.33 18.73
CA THR A 111 -15.60 -2.94 18.18
C THR A 111 -15.46 -2.40 16.76
N VAL A 112 -16.49 -2.58 15.95
CA VAL A 112 -16.57 -1.95 14.63
C VAL A 112 -16.52 -0.42 14.79
N GLY A 113 -15.65 0.23 14.05
CA GLY A 113 -15.45 1.68 14.12
C GLY A 113 -14.38 2.18 13.15
N HIS A 114 -13.92 3.40 13.40
CA HIS A 114 -12.87 4.04 12.61
C HIS A 114 -11.51 3.84 13.28
N TYR A 115 -10.58 3.28 12.51
CA TYR A 115 -9.22 3.02 12.93
C TYR A 115 -8.25 3.68 11.95
N VAL A 116 -7.07 4.05 12.44
CA VAL A 116 -5.97 4.56 11.61
C VAL A 116 -4.68 3.84 11.97
N LEU A 117 -4.04 3.24 10.97
CA LEU A 117 -2.65 2.81 11.05
C LEU A 117 -1.79 4.02 10.68
N LEU A 118 -0.94 4.48 11.59
CA LEU A 118 -0.13 5.67 11.42
C LEU A 118 1.36 5.32 11.51
N LEU A 119 2.11 5.72 10.48
CA LEU A 119 3.57 5.74 10.53
C LEU A 119 4.04 7.05 11.16
N GLN A 120 4.45 6.95 12.41
CA GLN A 120 4.82 8.09 13.25
C GLN A 120 6.23 8.60 12.94
N ARG A 121 6.55 9.79 13.45
CA ARG A 121 7.87 10.44 13.24
C ARG A 121 8.99 9.86 14.09
N ASP A 122 8.68 9.02 15.07
CA ASP A 122 9.60 8.39 16.02
C ASP A 122 9.95 6.94 15.64
N LEU A 123 9.63 6.51 14.40
CA LEU A 123 9.78 5.15 13.87
C LEU A 123 8.76 4.14 14.41
N ASN A 124 7.75 4.60 15.16
CA ASN A 124 6.68 3.71 15.61
C ASN A 124 5.58 3.54 14.54
N LEU A 125 4.99 2.36 14.49
CA LEU A 125 3.87 2.02 13.64
C LEU A 125 2.69 1.62 14.51
N VAL A 126 1.65 2.46 14.56
CA VAL A 126 0.61 2.36 15.58
C VAL A 126 -0.78 2.34 14.95
N VAL A 127 -1.66 1.47 15.46
CA VAL A 127 -3.09 1.51 15.18
C VAL A 127 -3.78 2.32 16.28
N TYR A 128 -4.43 3.41 15.91
CA TYR A 128 -5.27 4.22 16.80
C TYR A 128 -6.76 4.04 16.48
N SER A 129 -7.60 4.36 17.44
CA SER A 129 -9.06 4.37 17.35
C SER A 129 -9.66 5.44 18.26
N VAL A 130 -10.98 5.63 18.16
CA VAL A 130 -11.81 6.52 19.01
C VAL A 130 -11.21 7.93 19.16
N PRO A 131 -11.51 8.85 18.22
CA PRO A 131 -10.98 10.21 18.32
C PRO A 131 -11.53 10.92 19.57
N ALA A 132 -10.67 11.68 20.25
CA ALA A 132 -11.10 12.54 21.35
C ALA A 132 -11.95 13.73 20.88
N TRP A 133 -11.77 14.14 19.62
CA TRP A 133 -12.51 15.21 18.96
C TRP A 133 -12.52 14.97 17.45
N ASP A 134 -13.62 15.35 16.79
CA ASP A 134 -13.75 15.43 15.34
C ASP A 134 -14.52 16.72 15.00
N SER A 135 -14.21 17.35 13.86
CA SER A 135 -14.88 18.56 13.37
C SER A 135 -16.31 18.29 12.91
N GLY A 136 -16.68 17.03 12.68
CA GLY A 136 -18.00 16.64 12.16
C GLY A 136 -18.20 17.01 10.68
N THR A 137 -17.13 17.31 9.96
CA THR A 137 -17.18 17.65 8.52
C THR A 137 -16.94 16.45 7.61
N GLY A 138 -16.77 15.26 8.18
CA GLY A 138 -16.59 14.01 7.42
C GLY A 138 -17.84 13.67 6.61
N THR A 139 -17.65 13.30 5.35
CA THR A 139 -18.73 12.89 4.43
C THR A 139 -19.12 11.42 4.60
N VAL A 140 -18.39 10.67 5.44
CA VAL A 140 -18.71 9.29 5.80
C VAL A 140 -19.41 9.32 7.16
N VAL A 141 -20.71 9.06 7.15
CA VAL A 141 -21.56 9.10 8.34
C VAL A 141 -21.14 7.95 9.27
N SER A 142 -20.30 8.23 10.27
CA SER A 142 -20.11 7.32 11.38
C SER A 142 -21.44 7.22 12.11
N ALA A 143 -21.98 6.01 12.28
CA ALA A 143 -23.13 5.78 13.15
C ALA A 143 -22.75 6.24 14.57
N ALA A 144 -23.16 7.46 14.92
CA ALA A 144 -23.02 7.99 16.26
C ALA A 144 -23.85 7.11 17.19
N THR A 145 -23.18 6.31 18.02
CA THR A 145 -23.85 5.69 19.16
C THR A 145 -23.94 6.77 20.22
N LYS A 146 -25.17 7.18 20.53
CA LYS A 146 -25.50 7.91 21.74
C LYS A 146 -26.02 6.92 22.76
#